data_AF-A0A439W291-F1
#
_entry.id   AF-A0A439W291-F1
#
_cell.length_a   1.000
_cell.length_b   1.000
_cell.length_c   1.000
_cell.angle_alpha   90.00
_cell.angle_beta   90.00
_cell.angle_gamma   90.00
#
_symmetry.space_group_name_H-M   'P 1'
#
loop_
_entity.id
_entity.type
_entity.pdbx_description
1 polymer ?
#
loop_
_entity_poly.entity_id
_entity_poly.type
_entity_poly.pdbx_seq_one_letter_code
_entity_poly.pdbx_strand_id
1 'polypeptide(L)' 'MTKGELSTYRAKRDFTKTKEPSGERSIAKSSRLRLFIQKHAATRLHYDLRLTFDGEVMKKTVVWANHNGMDSAKLAA' A
#
# COMPACT_ATOMS: atom_id res chain seq x y z
N MET A 1 8.82 7.65 8.92
CA MET A 1 8.05 8.81 8.44
C MET A 1 8.04 9.83 9.55
N THR A 2 8.56 11.04 9.29
CA THR A 2 8.64 12.08 10.32
C THR A 2 7.26 12.73 10.49
N LYS A 3 6.92 13.16 11.71
CA LYS A 3 5.59 13.69 12.07
C LYS A 3 5.12 14.85 11.16
N GLY A 4 6.05 15.56 10.52
CA GLY A 4 5.77 16.63 9.56
C GLY A 4 5.18 16.16 8.23
N GLU A 5 5.58 14.99 7.71
CA GLU A 5 5.17 14.52 6.36
C GLU A 5 3.68 14.19 6.26
N LEU A 6 3.04 13.83 7.38
CA LEU A 6 1.62 13.47 7.42
C LEU A 6 0.69 14.60 7.89
N SER A 7 1.25 15.75 8.30
CA SER A 7 0.48 16.87 8.85
C SER A 7 -0.54 17.41 7.84
N THR A 8 -0.09 17.68 6.61
CA THR A 8 -0.93 18.15 5.51
C THR A 8 -2.00 17.13 5.11
N TYR A 9 -1.69 15.84 5.13
CA TYR A 9 -2.68 14.79 4.84
C TYR A 9 -3.77 14.75 5.91
N ARG A 10 -3.40 14.78 7.19
CA ARG A 10 -4.35 14.76 8.31
C ARG A 10 -5.24 16.01 8.34
N ALA A 11 -4.69 17.18 8.06
CA ALA A 11 -5.46 18.43 8.01
C ALA A 11 -6.56 18.42 6.92
N LYS A 12 -6.36 17.66 5.84
CA LYS A 12 -7.34 17.51 4.75
C LYS A 12 -8.46 16.51 5.07
N ARG A 13 -8.40 15.82 6.22
CA ARG A 13 -9.32 14.70 6.54
C ARG A 13 -10.08 14.96 7.83
N ASP A 14 -11.39 14.76 7.75
CA ASP A 14 -12.27 14.69 8.92
C ASP A 14 -12.64 13.21 9.18
N PHE A 15 -11.91 12.57 10.08
CA PHE A 15 -12.09 11.17 10.45
C PHE A 15 -13.39 10.88 11.23
N THR A 16 -14.14 11.91 11.61
CA THR A 16 -15.49 11.73 12.21
C THR A 16 -16.55 11.47 11.15
N LYS A 17 -16.30 11.90 9.91
CA LYS A 17 -17.22 11.75 8.78
C LYS A 17 -16.88 10.58 7.85
N THR A 18 -15.61 10.15 7.81
CA THR A 18 -15.16 9.02 6.99
C THR A 18 -15.00 7.74 7.81
N LYS A 19 -15.23 6.58 7.18
CA LYS A 19 -14.90 5.26 7.74
C LYS A 19 -13.41 4.92 7.66
N GLU A 20 -12.61 5.80 7.04
CA GLU A 20 -11.18 5.63 6.88
C GLU A 20 -10.46 5.74 8.24
N PRO A 21 -9.54 4.82 8.59
CA PRO A 21 -8.84 4.86 9.86
C PRO A 21 -7.80 6.00 9.91
N SER A 22 -7.63 6.63 11.08
CA SER A 22 -6.65 7.73 11.29
C SER A 22 -5.18 7.30 11.21
N GLY A 23 -4.92 5.99 11.24
CA GLY A 23 -3.58 5.42 11.29
C GLY A 23 -2.87 5.57 12.65
N GLU A 24 -3.56 6.06 13.69
CA GLU A 24 -3.00 6.17 15.05
C GLU A 24 -3.00 4.84 15.80
N ARG A 25 -3.85 3.89 15.40
CA ARG A 25 -3.85 2.55 15.99
C ARG A 25 -2.60 1.80 15.57
N SER A 26 -1.80 1.42 16.55
CA SER A 26 -0.71 0.47 16.34
C SER A 26 -1.27 -0.89 15.96
N ILE A 27 -0.73 -1.47 14.89
CA ILE A 27 -1.03 -2.86 14.51
C ILE A 27 -0.12 -3.74 15.37
N ALA A 28 -0.69 -4.81 15.93
CA ALA A 28 0.10 -5.77 16.69
C ALA A 28 1.26 -6.32 15.84
N LYS A 29 2.47 -6.23 16.40
CA LYS A 29 3.67 -6.83 15.82
C LYS A 29 3.47 -8.34 15.72
N SER A 30 4.01 -8.93 14.66
CA SER A 30 3.96 -10.36 14.40
C SER A 30 5.31 -10.78 13.87
N SER A 31 5.86 -11.85 14.43
CA SER A 31 7.06 -12.51 13.91
C SER A 31 6.80 -13.23 12.58
N ARG A 32 5.53 -13.49 12.25
CA ARG A 32 5.13 -14.06 10.96
C ARG A 32 5.06 -12.99 9.88
N LEU A 33 5.66 -13.28 8.73
CA LEU A 33 5.53 -12.49 7.51
C LEU A 33 4.05 -12.45 7.08
N ARG A 34 3.53 -11.24 6.83
CA ARG A 34 2.20 -11.06 6.24
C ARG A 34 2.32 -10.52 4.83
N LEU A 35 1.64 -11.17 3.89
CA LEU A 35 1.61 -10.82 2.48
C LEU A 35 0.18 -10.48 2.07
N PHE A 36 0.01 -9.32 1.44
CA PHE A 36 -1.24 -8.92 0.80
C PHE A 36 -0.98 -8.59 -0.67
N ILE A 37 -1.76 -9.20 -1.56
CA ILE A 37 -1.76 -8.91 -2.99
C ILE A 37 -3.15 -8.40 -3.34
N GLN A 38 -3.23 -7.15 -3.80
CA GLN A 38 -4.49 -6.52 -4.18
C GLN A 38 -4.50 -6.25 -5.69
N LYS A 39 -5.48 -6.81 -6.41
CA LYS A 39 -5.75 -6.43 -7.79
C LYS A 39 -6.43 -5.07 -7.82
N HIS A 40 -5.84 -4.11 -8.51
CA HIS A 40 -6.34 -2.75 -8.60
C HIS A 40 -6.58 -2.37 -10.07
N ALA A 41 -7.85 -2.35 -10.46
CA ALA A 41 -8.30 -1.92 -11.78
C ALA A 41 -8.54 -0.41 -11.81
N ALA A 42 -7.47 0.37 -11.66
CA ALA A 42 -7.50 1.83 -11.88
C ALA A 42 -7.28 2.14 -13.37
N THR A 43 -6.78 3.34 -13.70
CA THR A 43 -6.41 3.75 -15.07
C THR A 43 -5.56 2.70 -15.80
N ARG A 44 -4.68 2.01 -15.08
CA ARG A 44 -3.99 0.80 -15.54
C ARG A 44 -4.20 -0.30 -14.54
N LEU A 45 -4.44 -1.52 -15.02
CA LEU A 45 -4.49 -2.68 -14.16
C LEU A 45 -3.12 -2.88 -13.51
N HIS A 46 -3.09 -2.85 -12.18
CA HIS A 46 -1.88 -3.11 -11.41
C HIS A 46 -2.21 -3.94 -10.18
N TYR A 47 -1.18 -4.55 -9.62
CA TYR A 47 -1.25 -5.26 -8.35
C TYR A 47 -0.45 -4.49 -7.31
N ASP A 48 -1.10 -4.20 -6.19
CA ASP A 48 -0.42 -3.65 -5.02
C ASP A 48 0.06 -4.81 -4.15
N LEU A 49 1.37 -4.88 -3.95
CA LEU A 49 2.05 -5.82 -3.08
C LEU A 49 2.35 -5.14 -1.75
N ARG A 50 1.89 -5.72 -0.63
CA ARG A 50 2.24 -5.27 0.71
C ARG A 50 2.82 -6.42 1.51
N LEU A 51 4.01 -6.19 2.04
CA LEU A 51 4.73 -7.11 2.91
C LEU A 51 4.82 -6.49 4.30
N THR A 52 4.62 -7.27 5.35
CA THR A 52 4.79 -6.81 6.72
C THR A 52 5.68 -7.78 7.49
N PHE A 53 6.70 -7.23 8.13
CA PHE A 53 7.64 -7.96 8.99
C PHE A 53 7.98 -7.11 10.22
N ASP A 54 7.87 -7.70 11.42
CA ASP A 54 8.10 -7.03 12.73
C ASP A 54 7.38 -5.69 12.95
N GLY A 55 6.20 -5.53 12.37
CA GLY A 55 5.40 -4.30 12.48
C GLY A 55 5.76 -3.22 11.46
N GLU A 56 6.77 -3.43 10.62
CA GLU A 56 7.07 -2.57 9.49
C GLU A 56 6.38 -3.07 8.22
N VAL A 57 5.76 -2.14 7.47
CA VAL A 57 5.06 -2.44 6.22
C VAL A 57 5.87 -1.88 5.06
N MET A 58 6.26 -2.77 4.14
CA MET A 58 6.82 -2.42 2.85
C MET A 58 5.73 -2.50 1.79
N LYS A 59 5.61 -1.46 0.95
CA LYS A 59 4.66 -1.41 -0.17
C LYS A 59 5.43 -1.34 -1.48
N LYS A 60 5.02 -2.15 -2.45
CA LYS A 60 5.45 -2.05 -3.85
C LYS A 60 4.24 -2.17 -4.77
N THR A 61 4.27 -1.49 -5.90
CA THR A 61 3.23 -1.61 -6.93
C THR A 61 3.83 -2.26 -8.17
N VAL A 62 3.16 -3.30 -8.67
CA VAL A 62 3.54 -4.01 -9.90
C VAL A 62 2.49 -3.73 -10.94
N VAL A 63 2.87 -3.08 -12.03
CA VAL A 63 1.95 -2.77 -13.12
C VAL A 63 1.93 -3.96 -14.09
N TRP A 64 0.74 -4.43 -14.45
CA TRP A 64 0.63 -5.37 -15.54
C TRP A 64 0.70 -4.57 -16.85
N ALA A 65 1.77 -4.79 -17.62
CA ALA A 65 1.79 -4.34 -19.00
C ALA A 65 1.06 -5.39 -19.84
N ASN A 66 0.18 -4.97 -20.75
CA ASN A 66 -0.37 -5.88 -21.75
C ASN A 66 0.79 -6.30 -22.67
N HIS A 67 1.31 -7.50 -22.42
CA HIS A 67 2.30 -8.13 -23.28
C HIS A 67 1.55 -8.99 -24.29
N ASN A 68 1.41 -8.52 -25.53
CA ASN A 68 1.13 -9.39 -26.69
C ASN A 68 2.38 -10.23 -27.02
N GLY A 69 2.83 -11.05 -26.06
CA GLY A 69 4.04 -11.85 -26.20
C GLY A 69 4.77 -11.96 -24.87
N MET A 70 4.74 -13.16 -24.30
CA MET A 70 5.48 -13.61 -23.11
C MET A 70 6.85 -12.94 -22.99
N ASP A 71 7.02 -12.05 -22.01
CA ASP A 71 8.06 -12.16 -20.97
C ASP A 71 8.11 -10.90 -20.07
N SER A 72 8.23 -11.15 -18.77
CA SER A 72 8.56 -10.23 -17.66
C SER A 72 7.51 -9.23 -17.14
N ALA A 73 7.12 -9.41 -15.88
CA ALA A 73 6.45 -8.40 -15.07
C ALA A 73 7.46 -7.28 -14.71
N LYS A 74 7.19 -6.04 -15.13
CA LYS A 74 8.03 -4.89 -14.76
C LYS A 74 7.62 -4.37 -13.38
N LEU A 75 8.56 -4.46 -12.43
CA LEU A 75 8.47 -3.78 -11.15
C LEU A 75 8.61 -2.27 -11.41
N ALA A 76 7.54 -1.49 -11.23
CA ALA A 76 7.65 -0.05 -11.27
C ALA A 76 8.32 0.39 -9.96
N ALA A 77 9.50 1.01 -10.06
CA ALA A 77 10.32 1.34 -8.91
C ALA A 77 9.74 2.51 -8.11
#